data_AF-A0A399G456-F1
#
_entry.id   AF-A0A399G456-F1
#
_cell.length_a   1.000
_cell.length_b   1.000
_cell.length_c   1.000
_cell.angle_alpha   90.00
_cell.angle_beta   90.00
_cell.angle_gamma   90.00
#
_symmetry.space_group_name_H-M   'P 1'
#
loop_
_entity.id
_entity.type
_entity.pdbx_description
1 polymer ?
#
loop_
_entity_poly.entity_id
_entity_poly.type
_entity_poly.pdbx_seq_one_letter_code
_entity_poly.pdbx_strand_id
1 'polypeptide(L)'
;MSVELVEVIGSVSTAGATTLVTAMVGDTWSAVRDRVSRILSRSTPEKETERTTVIDEVHEEVVRNPEGDLSAQRERLRELLKEAMVEDFRVAEELLGLIRELTPNIGTQFATGNQHAQAEGQAQQAVQYSGTQTNTFNRDPRR
;
A
#
# COMPACT_ATOMS: atom_id res chain seq x y z
N MET A 1 -13.35 17.78 8.43
CA MET A 1 -12.15 17.26 7.72
C MET A 1 -12.18 17.81 6.30
N SER A 2 -11.12 18.46 5.82
CA SER A 2 -11.08 19.04 4.47
C SER A 2 -10.96 17.96 3.39
N VAL A 3 -11.35 18.27 2.15
CA VAL A 3 -11.26 17.34 1.01
C VAL A 3 -9.81 16.88 0.78
N GLU A 4 -8.85 17.79 0.83
CA GLU A 4 -7.42 17.47 0.70
C GLU A 4 -6.96 16.47 1.77
N LEU A 5 -7.45 16.58 3.01
CA LEU A 5 -7.07 15.68 4.09
C LEU A 5 -7.57 14.25 3.85
N VAL A 6 -8.79 14.12 3.31
CA VAL A 6 -9.36 12.81 2.94
C VAL A 6 -8.59 12.17 1.79
N GLU A 7 -8.18 12.96 0.80
CA GLU A 7 -7.36 12.48 -0.32
C GLU A 7 -5.98 12.00 0.15
N VAL A 8 -5.33 12.75 1.05
CA VAL A 8 -4.03 12.36 1.63
C VAL A 8 -4.16 11.06 2.41
N ILE A 9 -5.17 10.93 3.29
CA ILE A 9 -5.41 9.70 4.05
C ILE A 9 -5.66 8.52 3.11
N GLY A 10 -6.46 8.71 2.05
CA GLY A 10 -6.74 7.66 1.06
C GLY A 10 -5.49 7.22 0.30
N SER A 11 -4.63 8.16 -0.08
CA SER A 11 -3.38 7.88 -0.78
C SER A 11 -2.36 7.17 0.12
N VAL A 12 -2.12 7.70 1.32
CA VAL A 12 -1.14 7.15 2.27
C VAL A 12 -1.56 5.76 2.77
N SER A 13 -2.84 5.52 3.04
CA SER A 13 -3.34 4.20 3.47
C SER A 13 -3.13 3.14 2.39
N THR A 14 -3.40 3.50 1.13
CA THR A 14 -3.21 2.59 -0.02
C THR A 14 -1.73 2.27 -0.25
N ALA A 15 -0.86 3.29 -0.21
CA ALA A 15 0.58 3.11 -0.35
C ALA A 15 1.19 2.31 0.82
N GLY A 16 0.75 2.61 2.05
CA GLY A 16 1.19 1.91 3.27
C GLY A 16 0.79 0.44 3.26
N ALA A 17 -0.46 0.12 2.92
CA ALA A 17 -0.92 -1.25 2.82
C ALA A 17 -0.14 -2.07 1.79
N THR A 18 0.13 -1.48 0.62
CA THR A 18 0.95 -2.12 -0.42
C THR A 18 2.37 -2.38 0.08
N THR A 19 2.98 -1.37 0.71
CA THR A 19 4.35 -1.46 1.24
C THR A 19 4.47 -2.52 2.33
N LEU A 20 3.48 -2.60 3.22
CA LEU A 20 3.43 -3.60 4.29
C LEU A 20 3.35 -5.03 3.74
N VAL A 21 2.44 -5.29 2.80
CA VAL A 21 2.34 -6.62 2.18
C VAL A 21 3.64 -7.01 1.47
N THR A 22 4.29 -6.07 0.79
CA THR A 22 5.61 -6.33 0.21
C THR A 22 6.66 -6.66 1.25
N ALA A 23 6.71 -5.91 2.36
CA ALA A 23 7.64 -6.17 3.46
C ALA A 23 7.37 -7.52 4.14
N MET A 24 6.11 -7.94 4.26
CA MET A 24 5.68 -9.22 4.86
C MET A 24 6.19 -10.46 4.10
N VAL A 25 6.41 -10.34 2.79
CA VAL A 25 6.98 -11.44 1.98
C VAL A 25 8.51 -11.44 2.01
N GLY A 26 9.13 -10.37 2.52
CA GLY A 26 10.58 -10.19 2.53
C GLY A 26 11.21 -10.32 3.91
N ASP A 27 12.55 -10.33 3.94
CA ASP A 27 13.33 -10.47 5.17
C ASP A 27 13.29 -9.23 6.09
N THR A 28 12.70 -8.13 5.61
CA THR A 28 12.64 -6.86 6.35
C THR A 28 11.42 -6.75 7.28
N TRP A 29 10.52 -7.74 7.25
CA TRP A 29 9.25 -7.70 7.97
C TRP A 29 9.38 -7.33 9.45
N SER A 30 10.25 -8.00 10.20
CA SER A 30 10.38 -7.77 11.65
C SER A 30 10.70 -6.30 11.97
N ALA A 31 11.60 -5.68 11.21
CA ALA A 31 11.99 -4.29 11.42
C ALA A 31 10.88 -3.31 11.03
N VAL A 32 10.13 -3.63 9.98
CA VAL A 32 8.98 -2.83 9.53
C VAL A 32 7.83 -2.91 10.53
N ARG A 33 7.50 -4.11 11.00
CA ARG A 33 6.48 -4.37 12.03
C ARG A 33 6.75 -3.55 13.30
N ASP A 34 7.97 -3.60 13.83
CA ASP A 34 8.34 -2.86 15.04
C ASP A 34 8.19 -1.34 14.88
N ARG A 35 8.50 -0.82 13.69
CA ARG A 35 8.33 0.60 13.37
C ARG A 35 6.86 0.98 13.25
N VAL A 36 6.07 0.17 12.55
CA VAL A 36 4.62 0.41 12.38
C VAL A 36 3.89 0.33 13.71
N SER A 37 4.19 -0.68 14.54
CA SER A 37 3.63 -0.80 15.88
C SER A 37 3.96 0.43 16.73
N ARG A 38 5.20 0.95 16.67
CA ARG A 38 5.59 2.20 17.35
C ARG A 38 4.85 3.44 16.82
N ILE A 39 4.56 3.50 15.52
CA ILE A 39 3.78 4.62 14.95
C ILE A 39 2.33 4.55 15.48
N LEU A 40 1.72 3.36 15.47
CA LEU A 40 0.33 3.15 15.87
C LEU A 40 0.11 3.26 17.39
N SER A 41 1.12 2.96 18.20
CA SER A 41 1.04 3.08 19.66
C SER A 41 1.10 4.52 20.15
N ARG A 42 1.77 5.40 19.41
CA ARG A 42 1.86 6.83 19.75
C ARG A 42 0.54 7.58 19.60
N SER A 43 -0.30 7.17 18.66
CA SER A 43 -1.60 7.81 18.43
C SER A 43 -2.66 7.32 19.41
N THR A 44 -2.77 5.99 19.58
CA THR A 44 -3.84 5.39 20.38
C THR A 44 -3.35 4.14 21.12
N PRO A 45 -2.69 4.29 22.30
CA PRO A 45 -2.14 3.17 23.06
C PRO A 45 -3.19 2.09 23.40
N GLU A 46 -4.44 2.47 23.68
CA GLU A 46 -5.50 1.49 23.98
C GLU A 46 -5.86 0.58 22.80
N LYS A 47 -5.58 0.99 21.55
CA LYS A 47 -5.85 0.21 20.33
C LYS A 47 -4.61 -0.45 19.75
N GLU A 48 -3.43 -0.24 20.35
CA GLU A 48 -2.16 -0.77 19.86
C GLU A 48 -2.20 -2.30 19.71
N THR A 49 -2.68 -2.99 20.75
CA THR A 49 -2.75 -4.46 20.78
C THR A 49 -3.68 -4.99 19.70
N GLU A 50 -4.84 -4.36 19.51
CA GLU A 50 -5.82 -4.76 18.50
C GLU A 50 -5.24 -4.58 17.09
N ARG A 51 -4.69 -3.39 16.80
CA ARG A 51 -4.10 -3.09 15.49
C ARG A 51 -2.90 -3.98 15.18
N THR A 52 -2.04 -4.23 16.17
CA THR A 52 -0.87 -5.09 15.98
C THR A 52 -1.30 -6.55 15.74
N THR A 53 -2.34 -7.03 16.44
CA THR A 53 -2.94 -8.35 16.19
C THR A 53 -3.43 -8.49 14.75
N VAL A 54 -4.17 -7.50 14.23
CA VAL A 54 -4.64 -7.52 12.83
C VAL A 54 -3.47 -7.56 11.84
N ILE A 55 -2.42 -6.78 12.10
CA ILE A 55 -1.22 -6.78 11.26
C ILE A 55 -0.54 -8.14 11.26
N ASP A 56 -0.47 -8.81 12.41
CA ASP A 56 0.12 -10.15 12.56
C ASP A 56 -0.71 -11.22 11.86
N GLU A 57 -2.03 -11.19 12.02
CA GLU A 57 -2.95 -12.08 11.30
C GLU A 57 -2.76 -11.96 9.78
N VAL A 58 -2.69 -10.73 9.27
CA VAL A 58 -2.46 -10.50 7.84
C VAL A 58 -1.10 -11.03 7.41
N HIS A 59 -0.05 -10.84 8.22
CA HIS A 59 1.27 -11.41 7.92
C HIS A 59 1.23 -12.94 7.84
N GLU A 60 0.57 -13.62 8.78
CA GLU A 60 0.41 -15.08 8.75
C GLU A 60 -0.35 -15.55 7.50
N GLU A 61 -1.39 -14.83 7.09
CA GLU A 61 -2.14 -15.10 5.86
C GLU A 61 -1.26 -14.94 4.61
N VAL A 62 -0.49 -13.85 4.54
CA VAL A 62 0.43 -13.55 3.43
C VAL A 62 1.52 -14.62 3.32
N VAL A 63 2.16 -15.00 4.42
CA VAL A 63 3.23 -16.02 4.43
C VAL A 63 2.70 -17.40 4.04
N ARG A 64 1.44 -17.72 4.35
CA ARG A 64 0.81 -18.98 3.95
C ARG A 64 0.61 -19.09 2.44
N ASN A 65 0.43 -17.96 1.74
CA ASN A 65 0.21 -17.93 0.30
C ASN A 65 0.82 -16.67 -0.36
N PRO A 66 2.16 -16.58 -0.43
CA PRO A 66 2.85 -15.34 -0.84
C PRO A 66 2.65 -14.97 -2.32
N GLU A 67 2.36 -15.96 -3.17
CA GLU A 67 2.09 -15.78 -4.60
C GLU A 67 0.58 -15.68 -4.92
N GLY A 68 -0.27 -15.72 -3.90
CA GLY A 68 -1.72 -15.64 -4.04
C GLY A 68 -2.25 -14.25 -4.37
N ASP A 69 -3.56 -14.15 -4.59
CA ASP A 69 -4.23 -12.85 -4.61
C ASP A 69 -4.30 -12.28 -3.18
N LEU A 70 -3.51 -11.23 -2.95
CA LEU A 70 -3.42 -10.51 -1.67
C LEU A 70 -4.30 -9.25 -1.61
N SER A 71 -5.26 -9.10 -2.52
CA SER A 71 -6.17 -7.95 -2.58
C SER A 71 -6.93 -7.72 -1.27
N ALA A 72 -7.45 -8.79 -0.65
CA ALA A 72 -8.17 -8.72 0.63
C ALA A 72 -7.26 -8.26 1.78
N GLN A 73 -6.03 -8.75 1.84
CA GLN A 73 -5.05 -8.38 2.86
C GLN A 73 -4.65 -6.91 2.74
N ARG A 74 -4.44 -6.43 1.50
CA ARG A 74 -4.17 -5.01 1.25
C ARG A 74 -5.35 -4.13 1.68
N GLU A 75 -6.59 -4.54 1.43
CA GLU A 75 -7.76 -3.75 1.84
C GLU A 75 -7.90 -3.70 3.37
N ARG A 76 -7.75 -4.83 4.08
CA ARG A 76 -7.77 -4.85 5.56
C ARG A 76 -6.72 -3.92 6.17
N LEU A 77 -5.49 -3.96 5.65
CA LEU A 77 -4.43 -3.06 6.11
C LEU A 77 -4.73 -1.60 5.75
N ARG A 78 -5.28 -1.34 4.57
CA ARG A 78 -5.66 0.01 4.13
C ARG A 78 -6.72 0.60 5.06
N GLU A 79 -7.75 -0.15 5.42
CA GLU A 79 -8.79 0.29 6.36
C GLU A 79 -8.20 0.59 7.74
N LEU A 80 -7.37 -0.30 8.28
CA LEU A 80 -6.69 -0.10 9.57
C LEU A 80 -5.84 1.18 9.57
N LEU A 81 -5.03 1.39 8.55
CA LEU A 81 -4.18 2.59 8.44
C LEU A 81 -5.01 3.86 8.26
N LYS A 82 -6.10 3.78 7.49
CA LYS A 82 -7.05 4.88 7.32
C LYS A 82 -7.68 5.28 8.66
N GLU A 83 -8.16 4.31 9.43
CA GLU A 83 -8.72 4.56 10.76
C GLU A 83 -7.70 5.21 11.69
N ALA A 84 -6.47 4.69 11.72
CA ALA A 84 -5.39 5.26 12.53
C ALA A 84 -5.09 6.73 12.15
N MET A 85 -5.09 7.07 10.86
CA MET A 85 -4.87 8.45 10.40
C MET A 85 -6.07 9.38 10.61
N VAL A 86 -7.30 8.84 10.62
CA VAL A 86 -8.49 9.62 10.97
C VAL A 86 -8.49 9.98 12.46
N GLU A 87 -7.98 9.10 13.31
CA GLU A 87 -7.81 9.35 14.74
C GLU A 87 -6.65 10.32 15.03
N ASP A 88 -5.49 10.10 14.41
CA ASP A 88 -4.34 11.00 14.51
C ASP A 88 -3.64 11.14 13.16
N PHE A 89 -3.79 12.32 12.56
CA PHE A 89 -3.20 12.60 11.25
C PHE A 89 -1.66 12.55 11.24
N ARG A 90 -0.99 12.67 12.40
CA ARG A 90 0.49 12.54 12.48
C ARG A 90 0.97 11.15 12.05
N VAL A 91 0.11 10.13 12.16
CA VAL A 91 0.35 8.79 11.63
C VAL A 91 0.62 8.84 10.13
N ALA A 92 -0.02 9.73 9.38
CA ALA A 92 0.18 9.87 7.95
C ALA A 92 1.61 10.33 7.62
N GLU A 93 2.16 11.28 8.39
CA GLU A 93 3.51 11.80 8.19
C GLU A 93 4.57 10.73 8.52
N GLU A 94 4.41 10.03 9.64
CA GLU A 94 5.35 8.98 10.05
C GLU A 94 5.31 7.78 9.09
N LEU A 95 4.11 7.36 8.63
CA LEU A 95 3.97 6.31 7.63
C LEU A 95 4.57 6.72 6.28
N LEU A 96 4.36 7.95 5.84
CA LEU A 96 4.93 8.43 4.58
C LEU A 96 6.47 8.44 4.65
N GLY A 97 7.05 8.79 5.79
CA GLY A 97 8.48 8.66 6.05
C GLY A 97 8.96 7.22 5.89
N LEU A 98 8.28 6.27 6.55
CA LEU A 98 8.60 4.85 6.45
C LEU A 98 8.48 4.32 5.01
N ILE A 99 7.41 4.66 4.29
CA ILE A 99 7.19 4.25 2.89
C ILE A 99 8.34 4.77 2.02
N ARG A 100 8.76 6.02 2.19
CA ARG A 100 9.88 6.61 1.44
C ARG A 100 11.23 5.94 1.73
N GLU A 101 11.45 5.44 2.95
CA GLU A 101 12.65 4.66 3.29
C GLU A 101 12.63 3.26 2.67
N LEU A 102 11.46 2.65 2.58
CA LEU A 102 11.30 1.29 2.06
C LEU A 102 11.25 1.24 0.53
N THR A 103 10.65 2.23 -0.13
CA THR A 103 10.56 2.33 -1.60
C THR A 103 11.91 2.16 -2.33
N PRO A 104 13.03 2.82 -1.93
CA PRO A 104 14.33 2.62 -2.59
C PRO A 104 14.91 1.22 -2.36
N ASN A 105 14.56 0.56 -1.26
CA ASN A 105 15.06 -0.78 -0.92
C ASN A 105 14.21 -1.91 -1.54
N ILE A 106 12.90 -1.67 -1.65
CA ILE A 106 11.92 -2.56 -2.26
C ILE A 106 12.09 -2.62 -3.80
N GLY A 107 12.59 -1.55 -4.42
CA GLY A 107 12.83 -1.46 -5.86
C GLY A 107 13.86 -2.46 -6.43
N THR A 108 14.58 -3.21 -5.60
CA THR A 108 15.53 -4.25 -6.06
C THR A 108 14.88 -5.63 -6.24
N GLN A 109 13.64 -5.84 -5.75
CA GLN A 109 12.98 -7.15 -5.78
C GLN A 109 11.80 -7.25 -6.77
N PHE A 110 11.46 -6.16 -7.46
CA PHE A 110 10.45 -6.19 -8.51
C PHE A 110 11.10 -6.23 -9.90
N ALA A 111 11.04 -7.38 -10.55
CA ALA A 111 11.35 -7.51 -11.96
C ALA A 111 10.51 -6.50 -12.76
N THR A 112 11.16 -5.75 -13.64
CA THR A 112 10.56 -4.86 -14.65
C THR A 112 9.38 -5.55 -15.34
N GLY A 113 8.16 -5.25 -14.90
CA GLY A 113 6.94 -5.76 -15.52
C GLY A 113 6.61 -4.94 -16.75
N ASN A 114 6.79 -5.51 -17.94
CA ASN A 114 6.23 -4.95 -19.17
C ASN A 114 4.71 -5.19 -19.16
N GLN A 115 3.91 -4.16 -18.85
CA GLN A 115 2.46 -4.22 -18.99
C GLN A 115 2.05 -3.83 -20.42
N HIS A 116 1.30 -4.71 -21.08
CA HIS A 116 0.62 -4.43 -22.34
C HIS A 116 -0.89 -4.31 -22.05
N ALA A 117 -1.42 -3.09 -22.07
CA ALA A 117 -2.84 -2.83 -21.90
C ALA A 117 -3.46 -2.43 -23.25
N GLN A 118 -4.52 -3.11 -23.67
CA GLN A 118 -5.38 -2.71 -24.78
C GLN A 118 -6.69 -2.18 -24.22
N ALA A 119 -7.05 -0.94 -24.57
CA ALA A 119 -8.30 -0.32 -24.15
C ALA A 119 -8.99 0.38 -25.33
N GLU A 120 -10.30 0.20 -25.45
CA GLU A 120 -11.16 0.94 -26.39
C GLU A 120 -12.06 1.91 -25.59
N GLY A 121 -12.10 3.19 -25.98
CA GLY A 121 -12.94 4.23 -25.35
C GLY A 121 -12.22 5.19 -24.38
N GLN A 122 -12.94 5.69 -23.36
CA GLN A 122 -12.40 6.62 -22.34
C GLN A 122 -11.77 5.86 -21.17
N ALA A 123 -10.54 5.39 -21.34
CA ALA A 123 -9.76 4.81 -20.26
C ALA A 123 -9.13 5.92 -19.40
N GLN A 124 -9.38 5.90 -18.09
CA GLN A 124 -8.59 6.63 -17.11
C GLN A 124 -7.71 5.62 -16.39
N GLN A 125 -6.39 5.79 -16.48
CA GLN A 125 -5.42 4.88 -15.87
C GLN A 125 -4.45 5.69 -14.99
N ALA A 126 -4.31 5.27 -13.73
CA ALA A 126 -3.29 5.77 -12.83
C ALA A 126 -2.08 4.81 -12.87
N VAL A 127 -0.91 5.32 -13.26
CA VAL A 127 0.34 4.55 -13.29
C VAL A 127 0.98 4.64 -11.90
N GLN A 128 1.05 3.52 -11.18
CA GLN A 128 1.59 3.45 -9.81
C GLN A 128 2.99 2.81 -9.74
N TYR A 129 3.71 2.69 -10.86
CA TYR A 129 5.01 2.00 -10.96
C TYR A 129 6.06 2.78 -11.76
N SER A 130 7.35 2.55 -11.47
CA SER A 130 8.44 2.96 -12.34
C SER A 130 8.67 1.91 -13.44
N GLY A 131 8.31 2.24 -14.68
CA GLY A 131 8.49 1.39 -15.85
C GLY A 131 8.11 2.09 -17.15
N THR A 132 8.48 1.51 -18.29
CA THR A 132 8.07 2.01 -19.61
C THR A 132 6.76 1.33 -20.02
N GLN A 133 5.70 2.11 -20.19
CA GLN A 133 4.41 1.63 -20.69
C GLN A 133 4.24 2.02 -22.16
N THR A 134 3.97 1.05 -23.03
CA THR A 134 3.62 1.29 -24.43
C THR A 134 2.11 1.15 -24.60
N ASN A 135 1.42 2.26 -24.87
CA ASN A 135 0.00 2.28 -25.15
C ASN A 135 -0.24 2.28 -26.66
N THR A 136 -1.10 1.38 -27.14
CA THR A 136 -1.55 1.38 -28.54
C THR A 136 -3.04 1.69 -28.58
N PHE A 137 -3.41 2.81 -29.20
CA PHE A 137 -4.79 3.19 -29.44
C PHE A 137 -5.16 2.81 -30.87
N ASN A 138 -6.00 1.77 -31.04
CA ASN A 138 -6.60 1.49 -32.34
C ASN A 138 -7.80 2.44 -32.52
N ARG A 139 -7.70 3.39 -33.47
CA ARG A 139 -8.89 4.07 -33.97
C ARG A 139 -9.64 3.12 -34.89
N ASP A 140 -10.90 2.85 -34.60
CA ASP A 140 -11.82 2.23 -35.57
C ASP A 140 -11.87 3.13 -36.82
N PRO A 141 -11.49 2.64 -38.02
CA PRO A 141 -11.51 3.43 -39.25
C PRO A 141 -12.91 3.68 -39.82
N ARG A 142 -14.00 3.43 -39.08
CA ARG A 142 -15.39 3.59 -39.56
C ARG A 142 -16.24 4.67 -38.85
N ARG A 143 -15.64 5.68 -38.22
CA ARG A 143 -16.38 6.87 -37.74
C ARG A 143 -15.69 8.18 -38.06
#